data_AF-A0ABD3VXA7-F1
#
_entry.id   AF-A0ABD3VXA7-F1
#
_cell.length_a   1.000
_cell.length_b   1.000
_cell.length_c   1.000
_cell.angle_alpha   90.00
_cell.angle_beta   90.00
_cell.angle_gamma   90.00
#
_symmetry.space_group_name_H-M   'P 1'
#
loop_
_entity.id
_entity.type
_entity.pdbx_description
1 polymer ?
#
loop_
_entity_poly.entity_id
_entity_poly.type
_entity_poly.pdbx_seq_one_letter_code
_entity_poly.pdbx_strand_id
1 'polypeptide(L)'
;MKLHGRCLILLLFSFSIAIADQVLNYTGVYVKVLETSGKIEVGNTLNMDADPNAVKLQFAEIREKDSNGSSVGRNAVTAHTISSFANRSFSFSNTTDAKYQNISATMCNFTINLAPVTATLLTTVYIFKESGNITDANETTNIKVGNVKFIFTIMNWKFCGSPGVTCRDIIREVGQYIDFSIVLNGNWSASNATKGTNDGDMYNLGGGAGIILSKKVKYDAKYWTNMTVGYPTMMKTGEDQTFTFRFEKFNSSAVYSLTVAAGGFDSENGKSIGGNGTTVSTTVRATVGAIVRRTPATISTTVRANSGNALSIPFLLAILTISLISCLLCMM
;
A
#
# COMPACT_ATOMS: atom_id res chain seq x y z
N MET A 1 5.53 64.88 23.27
CA MET A 1 4.48 64.23 22.46
C MET A 1 4.69 62.72 22.51
N LYS A 2 3.69 61.99 23.01
CA LYS A 2 3.66 60.52 23.12
C LYS A 2 3.34 59.92 21.75
N LEU A 3 4.16 59.00 21.25
CA LEU A 3 3.70 57.94 20.34
C LEU A 3 4.23 56.61 20.87
N HIS A 4 3.35 55.84 21.50
CA HIS A 4 3.59 54.44 21.83
C HIS A 4 3.35 53.62 20.57
N GLY A 5 4.41 53.11 19.95
CA GLY A 5 4.33 52.12 18.88
C GLY A 5 3.92 50.77 19.47
N ARG A 6 2.66 50.40 19.28
CA ARG A 6 2.19 49.03 19.57
C ARG A 6 2.50 48.16 18.37
N CYS A 7 3.50 47.30 18.51
CA CYS A 7 3.79 46.20 17.60
C CYS A 7 2.66 45.16 17.72
N LEU A 8 1.79 45.11 16.72
CA LEU A 8 0.74 44.11 16.60
C LEU A 8 1.38 42.83 16.02
N ILE A 9 1.82 41.91 16.88
CA ILE A 9 2.27 40.58 16.46
C ILE A 9 1.03 39.76 16.12
N LEU A 10 0.79 39.59 14.82
CA LEU A 10 -0.29 38.76 14.29
C LEU A 10 0.18 37.30 14.33
N LEU A 11 -0.15 36.58 15.41
CA LEU A 11 0.06 35.13 15.52
C LEU A 11 -0.90 34.44 14.54
N LEU A 12 -0.41 34.16 13.33
CA LEU A 12 -1.05 33.24 12.41
C LEU A 12 -0.93 31.83 13.01
N PHE A 13 -1.97 31.41 13.73
CA PHE A 13 -2.16 30.01 14.09
C PHE A 13 -2.43 29.22 12.82
N SER A 14 -1.38 28.63 12.26
CA SER A 14 -1.48 27.59 11.26
C SER A 14 -2.20 26.40 11.89
N PHE A 15 -3.51 26.29 11.68
CA PHE A 15 -4.24 25.05 11.96
C PHE A 15 -3.72 24.00 10.97
N SER A 16 -2.72 23.21 11.38
CA SER A 16 -2.39 21.97 10.70
C SER A 16 -3.58 21.04 10.88
N ILE A 17 -4.43 20.94 9.86
CA ILE A 17 -5.42 19.88 9.77
C ILE A 17 -4.62 18.58 9.73
N ALA A 18 -4.55 17.86 10.84
CA ALA A 18 -4.10 16.48 10.83
C ALA A 18 -5.16 15.70 10.07
N ILE A 19 -4.85 15.38 8.81
CA ILE A 19 -5.63 14.43 8.05
C ILE A 19 -5.38 13.05 8.71
N ALA A 20 -6.41 12.22 8.79
CA ALA A 20 -6.33 10.92 9.46
C ALA A 20 -5.95 9.83 8.44
N ASP A 21 -5.33 8.74 8.93
CA ASP A 21 -5.12 7.53 8.13
C ASP A 21 -6.41 7.11 7.41
N GLN A 22 -6.31 6.72 6.13
CA GLN A 22 -7.46 6.25 5.37
C GLN A 22 -7.59 4.73 5.53
N VAL A 23 -8.78 4.25 5.88
CA VAL A 23 -9.09 2.82 5.95
C VAL A 23 -10.17 2.49 4.94
N LEU A 24 -9.87 1.59 4.01
CA LEU A 24 -10.85 0.94 3.15
C LEU A 24 -11.15 -0.42 3.75
N ASN A 25 -12.40 -0.87 3.67
CA ASN A 25 -12.76 -2.22 4.07
C ASN A 25 -13.79 -2.85 3.14
N TYR A 26 -13.70 -4.16 3.00
CA TYR A 26 -14.76 -4.98 2.43
C TYR A 26 -14.66 -6.41 2.95
N THR A 27 -15.74 -6.93 3.52
CA THR A 27 -15.89 -8.34 3.95
C THR A 27 -14.69 -8.87 4.73
N GLY A 28 -14.23 -8.11 5.73
CA GLY A 28 -13.11 -8.50 6.59
C GLY A 28 -11.72 -8.24 6.00
N VAL A 29 -11.59 -7.80 4.75
CA VAL A 29 -10.32 -7.26 4.23
C VAL A 29 -10.25 -5.77 4.52
N TYR A 30 -9.13 -5.33 5.06
CA TYR A 30 -8.81 -3.95 5.40
C TYR A 30 -7.59 -3.50 4.60
N VAL A 31 -7.67 -2.29 4.06
CA VAL A 31 -6.52 -1.58 3.49
C VAL A 31 -6.37 -0.29 4.25
N LYS A 32 -5.31 -0.19 5.05
CA LYS A 32 -4.94 1.02 5.78
C LYS A 32 -3.84 1.74 5.02
N VAL A 33 -4.02 3.02 4.72
CA VAL A 33 -3.00 3.87 4.10
C VAL A 33 -2.60 4.96 5.07
N LEU A 34 -1.31 4.99 5.44
CA LEU A 34 -0.73 6.01 6.31
C LEU A 34 -0.42 7.26 5.51
N GLU A 35 -1.02 8.39 5.90
CA GLU A 35 -0.92 9.65 5.16
C GLU A 35 0.52 10.16 5.07
N THR A 36 1.31 10.05 6.12
CA THR A 36 2.60 10.74 6.22
C THR A 36 3.76 9.96 5.63
N SER A 37 3.55 8.70 5.25
CA SER A 37 4.61 7.82 4.74
C SER A 37 4.26 7.10 3.44
N GLY A 38 2.99 7.13 3.01
CA GLY A 38 2.52 6.31 1.89
C GLY A 38 2.64 4.81 2.15
N LYS A 39 2.78 4.41 3.42
CA LYS A 39 2.78 2.99 3.81
C LYS A 39 1.35 2.49 3.72
N ILE A 40 1.20 1.32 3.13
CA ILE A 40 -0.08 0.67 2.94
C ILE A 40 -0.01 -0.68 3.64
N GLU A 41 -1.05 -1.02 4.39
CA GLU A 41 -1.16 -2.29 5.07
C GLU A 41 -2.45 -2.95 4.62
N VAL A 42 -2.33 -4.17 4.12
CA VAL A 42 -3.45 -5.01 3.69
C VAL A 42 -3.54 -6.18 4.65
N GLY A 43 -4.72 -6.42 5.22
CA GLY A 43 -4.91 -7.52 6.16
C GLY A 43 -6.38 -7.90 6.31
N ASN A 44 -6.62 -8.96 7.04
CA ASN A 44 -7.91 -9.50 7.41
C ASN A 44 -8.39 -8.98 8.78
N THR A 45 -7.59 -8.15 9.46
CA THR A 45 -7.97 -7.47 10.70
C THR A 45 -7.53 -6.01 10.70
N LEU A 46 -8.12 -5.18 11.57
CA LEU A 46 -7.68 -3.81 11.80
C LEU A 46 -6.33 -3.72 12.54
N ASN A 47 -5.97 -4.77 13.30
CA ASN A 47 -4.69 -4.85 13.98
C ASN A 47 -3.68 -5.58 13.07
N MET A 48 -3.07 -4.83 12.15
CA MET A 48 -2.16 -5.35 11.12
C MET A 48 -0.95 -6.07 11.70
N ASP A 49 -0.51 -5.75 12.92
CA ASP A 49 0.62 -6.42 13.55
C ASP A 49 0.25 -7.77 14.18
N ALA A 50 -1.03 -7.97 14.50
CA ALA A 50 -1.54 -9.24 15.00
C ALA A 50 -2.02 -10.18 13.88
N ASP A 51 -2.07 -9.71 12.64
CA ASP A 51 -2.54 -10.48 11.50
C ASP A 51 -1.38 -11.21 10.81
N PRO A 52 -1.33 -12.55 10.86
CA PRO A 52 -0.25 -13.32 10.23
C PRO A 52 -0.22 -13.19 8.71
N ASN A 53 -1.32 -12.76 8.10
CA ASN A 53 -1.48 -12.66 6.65
C ASN A 53 -1.31 -11.21 6.16
N ALA A 54 -0.97 -10.27 7.05
CA ALA A 54 -0.84 -8.87 6.66
C ALA A 54 0.34 -8.66 5.71
N VAL A 55 0.09 -7.83 4.70
CA VAL A 55 1.07 -7.38 3.72
C VAL A 55 1.28 -5.88 3.91
N LYS A 56 2.53 -5.49 4.09
CA LYS A 56 2.98 -4.10 4.23
C LYS A 56 3.66 -3.70 2.93
N LEU A 57 3.10 -2.71 2.24
CA LEU A 57 3.66 -2.06 1.06
C LEU A 57 4.15 -0.68 1.45
N GLN A 58 5.38 -0.34 1.06
CA GLN A 58 5.94 0.99 1.27
C GLN A 58 6.57 1.50 -0.01
N PHE A 59 6.28 2.75 -0.38
CA PHE A 59 7.02 3.40 -1.45
C PHE A 59 8.44 3.72 -0.97
N ALA A 60 9.43 3.14 -1.66
CA ALA A 60 10.83 3.29 -1.28
C ALA A 60 11.44 4.49 -1.98
N GLU A 61 11.51 4.43 -3.31
CA GLU A 61 12.15 5.46 -4.12
C GLU A 61 11.62 5.52 -5.54
N ILE A 62 11.84 6.66 -6.19
CA ILE A 62 11.65 6.83 -7.62
C ILE A 62 12.84 7.61 -8.18
N ARG A 63 13.48 7.10 -9.24
CA ARG A 63 14.72 7.66 -9.80
C ARG A 63 14.68 7.67 -11.32
N GLU A 64 15.10 8.75 -11.95
CA GLU A 64 15.37 8.78 -13.38
C GLU A 64 16.75 8.20 -13.70
N LYS A 65 16.84 7.42 -14.77
CA LYS A 65 18.06 6.75 -15.26
C LYS A 65 18.33 7.09 -16.72
N ASP A 66 19.60 7.15 -17.10
CA ASP A 66 20.04 7.22 -18.50
C ASP A 66 19.99 5.86 -19.21
N SER A 67 20.42 5.83 -20.47
CA SER A 67 20.51 4.62 -21.31
C SER A 67 21.37 3.51 -20.72
N ASN A 68 22.33 3.86 -19.87
CA ASN A 68 23.28 2.94 -19.25
C ASN A 68 22.80 2.47 -17.86
N GLY A 69 21.61 2.90 -17.41
CA GLY A 69 21.07 2.61 -16.10
C GLY A 69 21.65 3.45 -14.96
N SER A 70 22.44 4.49 -15.27
CA SER A 70 23.00 5.42 -14.30
C SER A 70 21.98 6.50 -13.94
N SER A 71 21.89 6.84 -12.65
CA SER A 71 20.93 7.88 -12.22
C SER A 71 21.31 9.26 -12.73
N VAL A 72 20.33 10.00 -13.25
CA VAL A 72 20.41 11.40 -13.69
C VAL A 72 19.55 12.30 -12.80
N GLY A 73 19.68 13.62 -12.93
CA GLY A 73 18.92 14.60 -12.14
C GLY A 73 19.22 14.52 -10.66
N ARG A 74 20.51 14.45 -10.30
CA ARG A 74 20.95 14.37 -8.88
C ARG A 74 21.12 15.73 -8.20
N ASN A 75 20.91 16.83 -8.92
CA ASN A 75 20.93 18.17 -8.35
C ASN A 75 19.75 18.33 -7.39
N ALA A 76 19.98 18.80 -6.16
CA ALA A 76 18.93 18.91 -5.13
C ALA A 76 17.74 19.81 -5.56
N VAL A 77 17.97 20.84 -6.37
CA VAL A 77 16.93 21.80 -6.78
C VAL A 77 16.07 21.24 -7.92
N THR A 78 16.70 20.54 -8.87
CA THR A 78 16.05 19.94 -10.04
C THR A 78 16.14 18.42 -9.95
N ALA A 79 15.92 17.87 -8.76
CA ALA A 79 16.11 16.46 -8.49
C ALA A 79 15.05 15.62 -9.21
N HIS A 80 15.50 14.71 -10.07
CA HIS A 80 14.66 13.69 -10.69
C HIS A 80 14.82 12.38 -9.91
N THR A 81 14.86 12.52 -8.59
CA THR A 81 15.02 11.43 -7.64
C THR A 81 14.30 11.79 -6.36
N ILE A 82 13.50 10.86 -5.86
CA ILE A 82 12.95 10.86 -4.51
C ILE A 82 13.46 9.58 -3.87
N SER A 83 14.38 9.72 -2.92
CA SER A 83 15.02 8.59 -2.23
C SER A 83 14.23 8.07 -1.03
N SER A 84 13.16 8.77 -0.65
CA SER A 84 12.24 8.34 0.40
C SER A 84 10.90 9.08 0.27
N PHE A 85 9.82 8.35 0.53
CA PHE A 85 8.47 8.89 0.67
C PHE A 85 8.11 9.19 2.13
N ALA A 86 9.04 9.01 3.07
CA ALA A 86 8.82 9.36 4.47
C ALA A 86 8.57 10.87 4.62
N ASN A 87 7.64 11.23 5.50
CA ASN A 87 7.22 12.60 5.78
C ASN A 87 6.67 13.35 4.55
N ARG A 88 6.06 12.62 3.61
CA ARG A 88 5.34 13.19 2.47
C ARG A 88 3.84 12.94 2.66
N SER A 89 3.05 13.98 2.53
CA SER A 89 1.59 13.88 2.64
C SER A 89 0.96 13.38 1.35
N PHE A 90 -0.01 12.49 1.50
CA PHE A 90 -0.84 11.97 0.42
C PHE A 90 -2.25 12.58 0.51
N SER A 91 -2.83 12.92 -0.64
CA SER A 91 -4.23 13.34 -0.73
C SER A 91 -5.11 12.15 -1.08
N PHE A 92 -6.19 11.95 -0.35
CA PHE A 92 -7.11 10.81 -0.52
C PHE A 92 -8.44 11.23 -1.15
N SER A 93 -9.00 10.37 -1.99
CA SER A 93 -10.42 10.46 -2.36
C SER A 93 -11.28 9.79 -1.30
N ASN A 94 -12.59 10.06 -1.34
CA ASN A 94 -13.54 9.21 -0.64
C ASN A 94 -13.51 7.79 -1.21
N THR A 95 -13.82 6.82 -0.35
CA THR A 95 -14.06 5.44 -0.76
C THR A 95 -15.40 5.34 -1.50
N THR A 96 -15.41 4.68 -2.66
CA THR A 96 -16.61 4.56 -3.51
C THR A 96 -16.75 3.16 -4.08
N ASP A 97 -17.98 2.79 -4.43
CA ASP A 97 -18.25 1.59 -5.22
C ASP A 97 -17.86 1.81 -6.68
N ALA A 98 -17.16 0.85 -7.26
CA ALA A 98 -16.65 0.92 -8.62
C ALA A 98 -16.67 -0.46 -9.29
N LYS A 99 -16.30 -0.48 -10.57
CA LYS A 99 -16.00 -1.70 -11.31
C LYS A 99 -14.62 -1.60 -11.92
N TYR A 100 -13.90 -2.72 -11.93
CA TYR A 100 -12.67 -2.88 -12.69
C TYR A 100 -12.86 -4.04 -13.67
N GLN A 101 -12.80 -3.76 -14.97
CA GLN A 101 -13.11 -4.73 -16.04
C GLN A 101 -14.43 -5.49 -15.79
N ASN A 102 -15.49 -4.77 -15.45
CA ASN A 102 -16.83 -5.28 -15.09
C ASN A 102 -16.96 -6.07 -13.77
N ILE A 103 -15.88 -6.26 -13.01
CA ILE A 103 -15.91 -6.89 -11.69
C ILE A 103 -16.14 -5.83 -10.63
N SER A 104 -17.16 -6.01 -9.78
CA SER A 104 -17.48 -5.08 -8.69
C SER A 104 -16.35 -4.98 -7.67
N ALA A 105 -16.05 -3.77 -7.21
CA ALA A 105 -15.00 -3.48 -6.25
C ALA A 105 -15.32 -2.25 -5.38
N THR A 106 -14.72 -2.17 -4.20
CA THR A 106 -14.57 -0.90 -3.46
C THR A 106 -13.29 -0.23 -3.94
N MET A 107 -13.33 1.08 -4.20
CA MET A 107 -12.20 1.84 -4.75
C MET A 107 -11.87 3.09 -3.95
N CYS A 108 -10.58 3.40 -3.83
CA CYS A 108 -10.07 4.69 -3.38
C CYS A 108 -8.85 5.09 -4.20
N ASN A 109 -8.66 6.39 -4.39
CA ASN A 109 -7.46 6.98 -4.96
C ASN A 109 -6.66 7.69 -3.87
N PHE A 110 -5.35 7.59 -3.94
CA PHE A 110 -4.47 8.50 -3.23
C PHE A 110 -3.35 9.02 -4.11
N THR A 111 -2.98 10.27 -3.89
CA THR A 111 -2.12 11.02 -4.80
C THR A 111 -1.02 11.73 -4.03
N ILE A 112 0.18 11.76 -4.60
CA ILE A 112 1.30 12.56 -4.12
C ILE A 112 1.91 13.37 -5.27
N ASN A 113 2.28 14.61 -4.96
CA ASN A 113 3.10 15.44 -5.83
C ASN A 113 4.58 15.12 -5.63
N LEU A 114 5.24 14.74 -6.73
CA LEU A 114 6.65 14.40 -6.78
C LEU A 114 7.47 15.67 -7.00
N ALA A 115 7.68 16.42 -5.93
CA ALA A 115 8.58 17.58 -5.93
C ALA A 115 10.05 17.11 -5.76
N PRO A 116 11.00 17.69 -6.52
CA PRO A 116 10.87 18.91 -7.33
C PRO A 116 10.52 18.72 -8.82
N VAL A 117 10.49 17.49 -9.34
CA VAL A 117 10.23 17.20 -10.78
C VAL A 117 8.80 17.54 -11.26
N THR A 118 7.94 18.09 -10.39
CA THR A 118 6.55 18.51 -10.69
C THR A 118 5.71 17.41 -11.38
N ALA A 119 5.99 16.16 -11.04
CA ALA A 119 5.23 15.00 -11.48
C ALA A 119 4.20 14.58 -10.41
N THR A 120 3.32 13.65 -10.75
CA THR A 120 2.31 13.14 -9.82
C THR A 120 2.35 11.62 -9.82
N LEU A 121 2.33 11.00 -8.64
CA LEU A 121 2.07 9.57 -8.48
C LEU A 121 0.63 9.42 -7.96
N LEU A 122 -0.24 8.89 -8.82
CA LEU A 122 -1.60 8.48 -8.48
C LEU A 122 -1.59 6.98 -8.23
N THR A 123 -2.11 6.56 -7.08
CA THR A 123 -2.34 5.14 -6.77
C THR A 123 -3.82 4.90 -6.61
N THR A 124 -4.36 4.00 -7.41
CA THR A 124 -5.74 3.51 -7.27
C THR A 124 -5.73 2.14 -6.63
N VAL A 125 -6.56 1.96 -5.61
CA VAL A 125 -6.74 0.69 -4.91
C VAL A 125 -8.13 0.18 -5.17
N TYR A 126 -8.24 -1.10 -5.53
CA TYR A 126 -9.48 -1.84 -5.62
C TYR A 126 -9.48 -3.00 -4.63
N ILE A 127 -10.54 -3.13 -3.82
CA ILE A 127 -10.85 -4.36 -3.08
C ILE A 127 -12.01 -5.04 -3.79
N PHE A 128 -11.78 -6.21 -4.38
CA PHE A 128 -12.77 -6.87 -5.22
C PHE A 128 -13.91 -7.48 -4.39
N LYS A 129 -15.15 -7.19 -4.81
CA LYS A 129 -16.38 -7.67 -4.18
C LYS A 129 -16.85 -9.01 -4.74
N GLU A 130 -16.42 -9.32 -5.95
CA GLU A 130 -16.80 -10.49 -6.73
C GLU A 130 -15.55 -11.18 -7.30
N SER A 131 -15.65 -12.48 -7.57
CA SER A 131 -14.58 -13.19 -8.28
C SER A 131 -14.75 -13.04 -9.78
N GLY A 132 -13.65 -13.05 -10.52
CA GLY A 132 -13.68 -12.99 -11.97
C GLY A 132 -12.28 -13.05 -12.57
N ASN A 133 -12.19 -12.89 -13.87
CA ASN A 133 -10.91 -12.80 -14.56
C ASN A 133 -10.68 -11.35 -15.00
N ILE A 134 -9.51 -10.82 -14.69
CA ILE A 134 -9.04 -9.57 -15.27
C ILE A 134 -7.98 -9.90 -16.30
N THR A 135 -7.98 -9.18 -17.42
CA THR A 135 -7.00 -9.38 -18.48
C THR A 135 -6.30 -8.07 -18.78
N ASP A 136 -5.00 -8.02 -18.52
CA ASP A 136 -4.13 -6.88 -18.85
C ASP A 136 -3.22 -7.31 -20.02
N ALA A 137 -3.54 -6.84 -21.24
CA ALA A 137 -3.04 -7.38 -22.51
C ALA A 137 -3.30 -8.89 -22.67
N ASN A 138 -2.29 -9.72 -22.43
CA ASN A 138 -2.35 -11.18 -22.55
C ASN A 138 -2.06 -11.89 -21.22
N GLU A 139 -1.96 -11.15 -20.11
CA GLU A 139 -1.90 -11.71 -18.76
C GLU A 139 -3.31 -11.77 -18.20
N THR A 140 -3.77 -12.96 -17.79
CA THR A 140 -5.09 -13.12 -17.19
C THR A 140 -4.96 -13.55 -15.75
N THR A 141 -5.42 -12.70 -14.84
CA THR A 141 -5.40 -13.02 -13.41
C THR A 141 -6.80 -13.41 -12.94
N ASN A 142 -6.91 -14.58 -12.30
CA ASN A 142 -8.13 -14.96 -11.61
C ASN A 142 -8.21 -14.26 -10.26
N ILE A 143 -9.09 -13.26 -10.19
CA ILE A 143 -9.36 -12.47 -9.00
C ILE A 143 -10.41 -13.17 -8.14
N LYS A 144 -10.15 -13.21 -6.84
CA LYS A 144 -11.09 -13.66 -5.81
C LYS A 144 -11.66 -12.48 -5.04
N VAL A 145 -12.80 -12.72 -4.39
CA VAL A 145 -13.36 -11.78 -3.40
C VAL A 145 -12.29 -11.45 -2.36
N GLY A 146 -12.13 -10.17 -2.03
CA GLY A 146 -11.14 -9.68 -1.07
C GLY A 146 -9.73 -9.47 -1.63
N ASN A 147 -9.43 -9.92 -2.85
CA ASN A 147 -8.16 -9.56 -3.49
C ASN A 147 -8.06 -8.03 -3.65
N VAL A 148 -6.85 -7.52 -3.50
CA VAL A 148 -6.58 -6.08 -3.55
C VAL A 148 -5.69 -5.77 -4.73
N LYS A 149 -6.15 -4.98 -5.70
CA LYS A 149 -5.34 -4.52 -6.83
C LYS A 149 -4.88 -3.08 -6.62
N PHE A 150 -3.59 -2.87 -6.79
CA PHE A 150 -2.95 -1.57 -6.80
C PHE A 150 -2.60 -1.19 -8.23
N ILE A 151 -2.93 0.03 -8.63
CA ILE A 151 -2.56 0.60 -9.92
C ILE A 151 -1.78 1.88 -9.64
N PHE A 152 -0.51 1.89 -10.03
CA PHE A 152 0.38 3.05 -9.91
C PHE A 152 0.44 3.77 -11.25
N THR A 153 0.15 5.06 -11.25
CA THR A 153 0.19 5.92 -12.43
C THR A 153 1.13 7.09 -12.15
N ILE A 154 2.27 7.11 -12.83
CA ILE A 154 3.19 8.24 -12.82
C ILE A 154 2.77 9.18 -13.96
N MET A 155 2.49 10.43 -13.65
CA MET A 155 2.00 11.43 -14.60
C MET A 155 2.90 12.64 -14.64
N ASN A 156 2.94 13.29 -15.80
CA ASN A 156 3.58 14.60 -16.00
C ASN A 156 5.08 14.63 -15.68
N TRP A 157 5.75 13.48 -15.66
CA TRP A 157 7.19 13.42 -15.46
C TRP A 157 7.92 14.02 -16.66
N LYS A 158 8.69 15.09 -16.42
CA LYS A 158 9.51 15.74 -17.44
C LYS A 158 10.93 15.19 -17.36
N PHE A 159 11.35 14.41 -18.34
CA PHE A 159 12.66 13.77 -18.34
C PHE A 159 13.80 14.78 -18.55
N CYS A 160 14.94 14.55 -17.90
CA CYS A 160 16.21 15.22 -18.17
C CYS A 160 16.53 15.21 -19.68
N GLY A 161 16.92 16.37 -20.20
CA GLY A 161 17.27 16.55 -21.62
C GLY A 161 16.07 16.77 -22.54
N SER A 162 14.83 16.73 -22.01
CA SER A 162 13.64 17.19 -22.74
C SER A 162 13.67 18.71 -22.93
N PRO A 163 12.93 19.26 -23.91
CA PRO A 163 12.89 20.72 -24.12
C PRO A 163 12.55 21.48 -22.83
N GLY A 164 13.41 22.44 -22.45
CA GLY A 164 13.25 23.23 -21.24
C GLY A 164 13.67 22.55 -19.93
N VAL A 165 14.26 21.34 -19.98
CA VAL A 165 14.62 20.57 -18.78
C VAL A 165 16.12 20.25 -18.80
N THR A 166 16.87 20.99 -17.99
CA THR A 166 18.30 20.77 -17.76
C THR A 166 18.51 20.27 -16.34
N CYS A 167 19.02 19.05 -16.20
CA CYS A 167 19.27 18.42 -14.90
C CYS A 167 20.67 18.72 -14.34
N ARG A 168 21.60 19.11 -15.21
CA ARG A 168 22.94 19.57 -14.87
C ARG A 168 23.48 20.45 -16.00
N ASP A 169 24.09 21.59 -15.66
CA ASP A 169 24.49 22.60 -16.64
C ASP A 169 25.77 22.25 -17.42
N ILE A 170 26.69 21.49 -16.80
CA ILE A 170 28.01 21.20 -17.39
C ILE A 170 27.99 19.91 -18.23
N ILE A 171 27.20 18.91 -17.82
CA ILE A 171 27.05 17.64 -18.53
C ILE A 171 25.58 17.51 -18.85
N ARG A 172 25.24 17.44 -20.14
CA ARG A 172 23.85 17.25 -20.57
C ARG A 172 23.41 15.83 -20.20
N GLU A 173 22.82 15.71 -19.02
CA GLU A 173 22.18 14.48 -18.57
C GLU A 173 20.89 14.26 -19.37
N VAL A 174 20.72 13.04 -19.91
CA VAL A 174 19.54 12.63 -20.66
C VAL A 174 18.98 11.39 -19.99
N GLY A 175 17.74 11.46 -19.52
CA GLY A 175 17.08 10.28 -18.97
C GLY A 175 16.26 9.54 -20.02
N GLN A 176 16.19 8.24 -19.79
CA GLN A 176 15.55 7.26 -20.65
C GLN A 176 14.61 6.34 -19.89
N TYR A 177 14.83 6.16 -18.59
CA TYR A 177 13.99 5.32 -17.74
C TYR A 177 13.64 6.00 -16.42
N ILE A 178 12.55 5.53 -15.82
CA ILE A 178 12.22 5.76 -14.41
C ILE A 178 12.22 4.41 -13.71
N ASP A 179 13.03 4.28 -12.67
CA ASP A 179 12.95 3.16 -11.74
C ASP A 179 12.06 3.59 -10.56
N PHE A 180 10.96 2.87 -10.32
CA PHE A 180 10.10 3.04 -9.16
C PHE A 180 10.20 1.79 -8.29
N SER A 181 10.55 1.97 -7.02
CA SER A 181 10.78 0.88 -6.09
C SER A 181 9.77 0.91 -4.95
N ILE A 182 9.25 -0.26 -4.62
CA ILE A 182 8.41 -0.49 -3.45
C ILE A 182 9.03 -1.58 -2.60
N VAL A 183 8.89 -1.47 -1.28
CA VAL A 183 9.18 -2.55 -0.34
C VAL A 183 7.87 -3.27 -0.05
N LEU A 184 7.90 -4.59 -0.13
CA LEU A 184 6.76 -5.46 0.17
C LEU A 184 7.18 -6.52 1.18
N ASN A 185 6.57 -6.47 2.37
CA ASN A 185 6.85 -7.39 3.46
C ASN A 185 5.56 -8.09 3.89
N GLY A 186 5.63 -9.39 4.12
CA GLY A 186 4.61 -10.08 4.92
C GLY A 186 5.02 -10.11 6.40
N ASN A 187 4.07 -10.40 7.28
CA ASN A 187 4.34 -10.56 8.72
C ASN A 187 5.01 -11.91 9.07
N TRP A 188 5.29 -12.78 8.10
CA TRP A 188 5.96 -14.06 8.31
C TRP A 188 7.06 -14.29 7.28
N SER A 189 7.99 -15.18 7.59
CA SER A 189 9.08 -15.58 6.68
C SER A 189 8.54 -15.99 5.31
N ALA A 190 8.82 -15.16 4.31
CA ALA A 190 8.51 -15.44 2.92
C ALA A 190 9.27 -16.68 2.42
N SER A 191 8.57 -17.59 1.74
CA SER A 191 9.19 -18.63 0.92
C SER A 191 9.50 -18.10 -0.48
N ASN A 192 10.42 -18.76 -1.19
CA ASN A 192 10.89 -18.32 -2.51
C ASN A 192 9.75 -18.06 -3.51
N ALA A 193 9.99 -17.09 -4.40
CA ALA A 193 9.11 -16.78 -5.53
C ALA A 193 8.86 -18.00 -6.41
N THR A 194 7.62 -18.16 -6.89
CA THR A 194 7.28 -19.16 -7.91
C THR A 194 6.97 -18.42 -9.20
N LYS A 195 7.78 -18.67 -10.24
CA LYS A 195 7.59 -17.99 -11.53
C LYS A 195 6.31 -18.49 -12.19
N GLY A 196 5.32 -17.62 -12.32
CA GLY A 196 4.11 -17.91 -13.08
C GLY A 196 4.43 -18.08 -14.56
N THR A 197 3.79 -19.04 -15.22
CA THR A 197 4.12 -19.41 -16.60
C THR A 197 3.65 -18.36 -17.63
N ASN A 198 2.55 -17.62 -17.39
CA ASN A 198 2.03 -16.63 -18.35
C ASN A 198 1.28 -15.41 -17.75
N ASP A 199 0.98 -15.38 -16.44
CA ASP A 199 0.03 -14.43 -15.82
C ASP A 199 0.70 -13.49 -14.80
N GLY A 200 1.89 -12.98 -15.15
CA GLY A 200 2.76 -12.25 -14.23
C GLY A 200 3.65 -13.17 -13.39
N ASP A 201 4.43 -12.59 -12.49
CA ASP A 201 5.26 -13.33 -11.53
C ASP A 201 4.59 -13.32 -10.15
N MET A 202 4.51 -14.50 -9.53
CA MET A 202 3.89 -14.68 -8.22
C MET A 202 4.96 -14.77 -7.13
N TYR A 203 4.79 -14.01 -6.06
CA TYR A 203 5.69 -14.06 -4.91
C TYR A 203 4.90 -14.39 -3.65
N ASN A 204 5.35 -15.42 -2.93
CA ASN A 204 4.83 -15.73 -1.61
C ASN A 204 5.46 -14.74 -0.61
N LEU A 205 4.64 -14.05 0.16
CA LEU A 205 5.12 -13.13 1.19
C LEU A 205 5.12 -13.73 2.61
N GLY A 206 4.80 -15.03 2.74
CA GLY A 206 4.62 -15.70 4.02
C GLY A 206 3.17 -15.60 4.51
N GLY A 207 2.81 -16.42 5.51
CA GLY A 207 1.49 -16.34 6.16
C GLY A 207 0.32 -16.59 5.20
N GLY A 208 0.50 -17.32 4.10
CA GLY A 208 -0.57 -17.52 3.11
C GLY A 208 -0.99 -16.26 2.35
N ALA A 209 -0.18 -15.20 2.40
CA ALA A 209 -0.31 -14.02 1.55
C ALA A 209 0.65 -14.12 0.35
N GLY A 210 0.21 -13.64 -0.80
CA GLY A 210 1.07 -13.53 -1.96
C GLY A 210 0.69 -12.37 -2.86
N ILE A 211 1.65 -12.02 -3.73
CA ILE A 211 1.51 -10.94 -4.70
C ILE A 211 1.65 -11.47 -6.10
N ILE A 212 0.93 -10.83 -7.02
CA ILE A 212 1.00 -11.07 -8.46
C ILE A 212 1.48 -9.76 -9.07
N LEU A 213 2.69 -9.81 -9.64
CA LEU A 213 3.31 -8.69 -10.33
C LEU A 213 3.10 -8.85 -11.83
N SER A 214 2.49 -7.87 -12.47
CA SER A 214 2.33 -7.87 -13.93
C SER A 214 3.70 -7.73 -14.61
N LYS A 215 3.88 -8.34 -15.78
CA LYS A 215 5.02 -8.05 -16.68
C LYS A 215 4.67 -6.96 -17.68
N LYS A 216 3.50 -6.33 -17.54
CA LYS A 216 2.97 -5.33 -18.44
C LYS A 216 3.01 -3.94 -17.84
N VAL A 217 3.19 -2.99 -18.73
CA VAL A 217 3.17 -1.56 -18.46
C VAL A 217 2.40 -0.87 -19.57
N LYS A 218 1.67 0.18 -19.23
CA LYS A 218 0.91 0.96 -20.20
C LYS A 218 1.42 2.40 -20.21
N TYR A 219 1.78 2.90 -21.39
CA TYR A 219 2.28 4.26 -21.57
C TYR A 219 1.26 5.14 -22.30
N ASP A 220 1.17 6.41 -21.91
CA ASP A 220 0.42 7.47 -22.59
C ASP A 220 -1.04 7.08 -22.93
N ALA A 221 -1.70 6.36 -22.02
CA ALA A 221 -3.05 5.82 -22.20
C ALA A 221 -3.24 4.87 -23.41
N LYS A 222 -2.16 4.38 -24.04
CA LYS A 222 -2.18 3.45 -25.19
C LYS A 222 -2.36 1.99 -24.74
N TYR A 223 -1.87 1.06 -25.57
CA TYR A 223 -1.87 -0.37 -25.29
C TYR A 223 -0.84 -0.75 -24.22
N TRP A 224 -1.14 -1.84 -23.52
CA TRP A 224 -0.20 -2.52 -22.62
C TRP A 224 0.92 -3.16 -23.43
N THR A 225 2.17 -2.93 -23.02
CA THR A 225 3.38 -3.53 -23.60
C THR A 225 4.15 -4.29 -22.53
N ASN A 226 5.15 -5.07 -22.92
CA ASN A 226 6.07 -5.70 -21.98
C ASN A 226 6.88 -4.62 -21.24
N MET A 227 7.08 -4.82 -19.94
CA MET A 227 8.06 -4.07 -19.17
C MET A 227 9.47 -4.33 -19.72
N THR A 228 10.39 -3.39 -19.49
CA THR A 228 11.79 -3.52 -19.90
C THR A 228 12.37 -4.86 -19.45
N VAL A 229 13.09 -5.55 -20.36
CA VAL A 229 13.68 -6.87 -20.08
C VAL A 229 14.49 -6.84 -18.79
N GLY A 230 14.27 -7.85 -17.94
CA GLY A 230 14.88 -7.95 -16.62
C GLY A 230 14.07 -7.29 -15.50
N TYR A 231 12.98 -6.57 -15.81
CA TYR A 231 12.07 -5.98 -14.82
C TYR A 231 10.68 -6.64 -14.84
N PRO A 232 9.94 -6.65 -13.72
CA PRO A 232 10.36 -6.16 -12.40
C PRO A 232 11.54 -6.97 -11.82
N THR A 233 12.42 -6.29 -11.08
CA THR A 233 13.47 -6.95 -10.29
C THR A 233 13.04 -7.06 -8.84
N MET A 234 13.55 -8.07 -8.14
CA MET A 234 13.40 -8.21 -6.68
C MET A 234 14.78 -8.29 -6.05
N MET A 235 15.02 -7.47 -5.03
CA MET A 235 16.20 -7.52 -4.19
C MET A 235 15.79 -7.69 -2.73
N LYS A 236 16.42 -8.65 -2.05
CA LYS A 236 16.23 -8.87 -0.62
C LYS A 236 17.36 -8.19 0.16
N THR A 237 17.02 -7.31 1.10
CA THR A 237 17.97 -6.67 2.02
C THR A 237 17.50 -6.94 3.44
N GLY A 238 18.14 -7.88 4.13
CA GLY A 238 17.63 -8.38 5.42
C GLY A 238 16.26 -9.03 5.25
N GLU A 239 15.24 -8.50 5.93
CA GLU A 239 13.86 -8.96 5.83
C GLU A 239 13.07 -8.26 4.72
N ASP A 240 13.56 -7.11 4.25
CA ASP A 240 12.87 -6.32 3.24
C ASP A 240 13.01 -6.92 1.84
N GLN A 241 11.89 -7.03 1.12
CA GLN A 241 11.89 -7.35 -0.31
C GLN A 241 11.55 -6.10 -1.10
N THR A 242 12.56 -5.55 -1.79
CA THR A 242 12.40 -4.38 -2.65
C THR A 242 12.14 -4.83 -4.08
N PHE A 243 10.99 -4.45 -4.62
CA PHE A 243 10.62 -4.64 -6.01
C PHE A 243 10.83 -3.35 -6.77
N THR A 244 11.56 -3.41 -7.89
CA THR A 244 11.80 -2.25 -8.76
C THR A 244 11.14 -2.46 -10.11
N PHE A 245 10.40 -1.46 -10.55
CA PHE A 245 9.72 -1.39 -11.84
C PHE A 245 10.43 -0.36 -12.71
N ARG A 246 10.81 -0.75 -13.94
CA ARG A 246 11.45 0.16 -14.89
C ARG A 246 10.45 0.59 -15.96
N PHE A 247 10.22 1.88 -16.02
CA PHE A 247 9.39 2.55 -17.01
C PHE A 247 10.29 3.19 -18.06
N GLU A 248 10.04 2.93 -19.33
CA GLU A 248 10.65 3.65 -20.44
C GLU A 248 10.12 5.08 -20.50
N LYS A 249 10.85 5.93 -21.22
CA LYS A 249 10.45 7.33 -21.45
C LYS A 249 9.05 7.42 -22.05
N PHE A 250 8.20 8.23 -21.43
CA PHE A 250 6.82 8.49 -21.84
C PHE A 250 6.53 9.99 -21.89
N ASN A 251 5.37 10.37 -22.46
CA ASN A 251 5.01 11.78 -22.68
C ASN A 251 4.04 12.32 -21.62
N SER A 252 3.03 11.53 -21.26
CA SER A 252 1.97 11.93 -20.34
C SER A 252 1.93 11.04 -19.09
N SER A 253 1.97 9.71 -19.26
CA SER A 253 1.86 8.81 -18.11
C SER A 253 2.46 7.43 -18.35
N ALA A 254 2.85 6.77 -17.26
CA ALA A 254 3.09 5.33 -17.22
C ALA A 254 2.25 4.68 -16.12
N VAL A 255 1.68 3.51 -16.43
CA VAL A 255 0.78 2.75 -15.56
C VAL A 255 1.35 1.36 -15.33
N TYR A 256 1.42 0.95 -14.06
CA TYR A 256 1.75 -0.40 -13.63
C TYR A 256 0.72 -0.91 -12.62
N SER A 257 0.55 -2.23 -12.53
CA SER A 257 -0.34 -2.81 -11.52
C SER A 257 0.22 -4.06 -10.87
N LEU A 258 -0.19 -4.26 -9.62
CA LEU A 258 0.03 -5.49 -8.87
C LEU A 258 -1.24 -5.89 -8.12
N THR A 259 -1.34 -7.16 -7.75
CA THR A 259 -2.47 -7.69 -6.98
C THR A 259 -1.96 -8.41 -5.75
N VAL A 260 -2.53 -8.10 -4.58
CA VAL A 260 -2.34 -8.85 -3.34
C VAL A 260 -3.49 -9.84 -3.20
N ALA A 261 -3.15 -11.12 -3.08
CA ALA A 261 -4.09 -12.19 -2.76
C ALA A 261 -4.28 -12.25 -1.23
N ALA A 262 -5.23 -11.47 -0.70
CA ALA A 262 -5.63 -11.54 0.70
C ALA A 262 -6.51 -12.79 0.91
N GLY A 263 -5.96 -13.82 1.57
CA GLY A 263 -6.68 -15.04 1.96
C GLY A 263 -6.43 -16.26 1.07
N GLY A 264 -5.39 -17.03 1.41
CA GLY A 264 -5.16 -18.38 0.86
C GLY A 264 -4.30 -18.39 -0.41
N PHE A 265 -3.00 -18.16 -0.24
CA PHE A 265 -1.99 -18.37 -1.28
C PHE A 265 -1.44 -19.81 -1.22
N ASP A 266 -1.72 -20.64 -2.23
CA ASP A 266 -1.01 -21.92 -2.44
C ASP A 266 0.14 -21.70 -3.39
N SER A 267 1.35 -21.80 -2.85
CA SER A 267 2.61 -21.71 -3.60
C SER A 267 2.82 -22.88 -4.57
N GLU A 268 2.12 -24.01 -4.39
CA GLU A 268 2.43 -25.25 -5.11
C GLU A 268 1.84 -25.33 -6.52
N ASN A 269 0.91 -24.45 -6.91
CA ASN A 269 0.25 -24.53 -8.23
C ASN A 269 -0.01 -23.18 -8.92
N GLY A 270 0.55 -22.06 -8.43
CA GLY A 270 0.29 -20.73 -9.01
C GLY A 270 -1.20 -20.38 -9.09
N LYS A 271 -2.01 -20.96 -8.19
CA LYS A 271 -3.47 -20.86 -8.18
C LYS A 271 -3.91 -20.42 -6.79
N SER A 272 -4.70 -19.35 -6.74
CA SER A 272 -5.35 -18.91 -5.50
C SER A 272 -6.22 -20.04 -4.95
N ILE A 273 -6.04 -20.38 -3.67
CA ILE A 273 -6.84 -21.42 -3.02
C ILE A 273 -8.22 -20.87 -2.78
N GLY A 274 -9.23 -21.69 -3.07
CA GLY A 274 -10.58 -21.44 -2.59
C GLY A 274 -10.61 -21.50 -1.06
N GLY A 275 -10.47 -20.34 -0.42
CA GLY A 275 -11.00 -20.13 0.92
C GLY A 275 -12.51 -20.22 0.83
N ASN A 276 -13.05 -21.43 0.95
CA ASN A 276 -14.46 -21.60 1.20
C ASN A 276 -14.70 -20.94 2.56
N GLY A 277 -15.42 -19.81 2.56
CA GLY A 277 -15.99 -19.26 3.77
C GLY A 277 -16.89 -20.33 4.37
N THR A 278 -16.29 -21.19 5.20
CA THR A 278 -17.01 -22.18 5.97
C THR A 278 -17.67 -21.38 7.06
N THR A 279 -18.86 -20.89 6.73
CA THR A 279 -19.89 -20.68 7.72
C THR A 279 -20.07 -22.05 8.36
N VAL A 280 -19.52 -22.24 9.55
CA VAL A 280 -19.76 -23.45 10.35
C VAL A 280 -21.23 -23.38 10.78
N SER A 281 -22.12 -23.78 9.86
CA SER A 281 -23.45 -24.23 10.20
C SER A 281 -23.30 -25.70 10.59
N THR A 282 -23.19 -25.95 11.88
CA THR A 282 -23.29 -27.29 12.46
C THR A 282 -24.68 -27.87 12.17
N THR A 283 -24.85 -28.49 11.00
CA THR A 283 -25.96 -29.40 10.75
C THR A 283 -25.51 -30.78 11.22
N VAL A 284 -25.74 -31.07 12.50
CA VAL A 284 -25.58 -32.44 13.03
C VAL A 284 -26.65 -33.31 12.38
N ARG A 285 -26.23 -34.14 11.42
CA ARG A 285 -27.07 -35.17 10.81
C ARG A 285 -27.17 -36.34 11.79
N ALA A 286 -28.31 -36.44 12.47
CA ALA A 286 -28.62 -37.58 13.33
C ALA A 286 -28.74 -38.86 12.50
N THR A 287 -27.80 -39.79 12.69
CA THR A 287 -27.95 -41.18 12.25
C THR A 287 -28.86 -41.88 13.24
N VAL A 288 -30.00 -42.36 12.77
CA VAL A 288 -30.94 -43.18 13.53
C VAL A 288 -30.29 -44.52 13.83
N GLY A 289 -30.05 -44.78 15.12
CA GLY A 289 -29.63 -46.06 15.68
C GLY A 289 -30.31 -46.25 17.04
N ALA A 290 -30.99 -47.38 17.19
CA ALA A 290 -32.00 -47.64 18.20
C ALA A 290 -31.51 -47.74 19.66
N ILE A 291 -32.36 -47.25 20.58
CA ILE A 291 -32.74 -47.77 21.91
C ILE A 291 -31.61 -48.03 22.94
N VAL A 292 -31.58 -47.25 24.04
CA VAL A 292 -31.78 -47.70 25.45
C VAL A 292 -32.15 -46.49 26.32
N ARG A 293 -33.26 -46.61 27.08
CA ARG A 293 -33.75 -45.65 28.08
C ARG A 293 -32.77 -45.47 29.24
N ARG A 294 -32.36 -44.24 29.57
CA ARG A 294 -32.10 -43.78 30.96
C ARG A 294 -32.44 -42.29 31.14
N THR A 295 -32.96 -42.01 32.33
CA THR A 295 -33.51 -40.78 32.92
C THR A 295 -32.56 -39.56 32.82
N PRO A 296 -33.05 -38.30 32.72
CA PRO A 296 -32.20 -37.12 32.66
C PRO A 296 -31.66 -36.73 34.04
N ALA A 297 -30.33 -36.63 34.15
CA ALA A 297 -29.66 -35.92 35.24
C ALA A 297 -29.35 -34.49 34.78
N THR A 298 -29.81 -33.51 35.55
CA THR A 298 -29.49 -32.10 35.42
C THR A 298 -27.99 -31.89 35.70
N ILE A 299 -27.22 -31.48 34.70
CA ILE A 299 -25.84 -31.02 34.90
C ILE A 299 -25.81 -29.50 34.75
N SER A 300 -25.69 -28.84 35.90
CA SER A 300 -25.31 -27.45 36.03
C SER A 300 -23.78 -27.35 35.98
N THR A 301 -23.24 -26.55 35.07
CA THR A 301 -21.82 -26.17 35.10
C THR A 301 -21.70 -24.65 35.26
N THR A 302 -21.49 -24.27 36.52
CA THR A 302 -20.92 -23.01 36.98
C THR A 302 -19.57 -22.73 36.32
N VAL A 303 -19.46 -21.59 35.62
CA VAL A 303 -18.17 -21.01 35.24
C VAL A 303 -17.58 -20.27 36.45
N ARG A 304 -16.48 -20.79 36.99
CA ARG A 304 -15.64 -20.08 37.98
C ARG A 304 -14.87 -18.97 37.26
N ALA A 305 -15.18 -17.72 37.58
CA ALA A 305 -14.28 -16.59 37.32
C ALA A 305 -13.13 -16.66 38.33
N ASN A 306 -11.89 -16.73 37.82
CA ASN A 306 -10.70 -16.61 38.65
C ASN A 306 -10.27 -15.14 38.67
N SER A 307 -10.54 -14.47 39.79
CA SER A 307 -10.09 -13.11 40.10
C SER A 307 -8.66 -13.14 40.61
N GLY A 308 -7.75 -12.40 39.98
CA GLY A 308 -6.39 -12.24 40.48
C GLY A 308 -5.64 -11.10 39.80
N ASN A 309 -5.46 -10.02 40.57
CA ASN A 309 -4.45 -8.97 40.46
C ASN A 309 -4.76 -7.77 39.56
N ALA A 310 -5.46 -6.82 40.18
CA ALA A 310 -5.47 -5.41 39.83
C ALA A 310 -4.11 -4.77 40.16
N LEU A 311 -3.52 -4.08 39.19
CA LEU A 311 -2.56 -2.99 39.41
C LEU A 311 -3.04 -1.78 38.61
N SER A 312 -3.49 -0.78 39.35
CA SER A 312 -3.86 0.56 38.92
C SER A 312 -2.62 1.43 38.69
N ILE A 313 -2.52 2.16 37.57
CA ILE A 313 -2.07 3.59 37.48
C ILE A 313 -2.58 4.18 36.14
N PRO A 314 -3.17 5.38 36.10
CA PRO A 314 -3.63 6.06 34.89
C PRO A 314 -2.53 6.93 34.26
N PHE A 315 -2.37 6.88 32.94
CA PHE A 315 -1.61 7.88 32.18
C PHE A 315 -2.41 8.29 30.94
N LEU A 316 -3.35 9.21 31.16
CA LEU A 316 -3.99 9.99 30.10
C LEU A 316 -3.95 11.45 30.55
N LEU A 317 -3.64 12.36 29.62
CA LEU A 317 -3.51 13.82 29.77
C LEU A 317 -2.21 14.34 30.41
N ALA A 318 -1.12 14.36 29.64
CA ALA A 318 -0.01 15.29 29.85
C ALA A 318 0.79 15.58 28.56
N ILE A 319 0.11 15.88 27.44
CA ILE A 319 0.77 16.42 26.25
C ILE A 319 -0.15 17.45 25.61
N LEU A 320 -0.36 18.61 26.28
CA LEU A 320 -0.84 19.82 25.61
C LEU A 320 -0.63 21.11 26.43
N THR A 321 0.51 21.32 27.09
CA THR A 321 0.81 22.62 27.75
C THR A 321 2.27 23.08 27.67
N ILE A 322 3.17 22.35 26.99
CA ILE A 322 4.60 22.73 26.95
C ILE A 322 4.93 23.75 25.83
N SER A 323 4.01 24.02 24.89
CA SER A 323 4.29 24.95 23.77
C SER A 323 4.01 26.44 24.08
N LEU A 324 3.45 26.78 25.24
CA LEU A 324 3.06 28.16 25.58
C LEU A 324 3.94 28.83 26.66
N ILE A 325 4.88 28.11 27.26
CA ILE A 325 5.76 28.65 28.33
C ILE A 325 7.11 29.12 27.78
N SER A 326 7.55 28.65 26.61
CA SER A 326 8.80 29.10 25.97
C SER A 326 8.70 30.44 25.23
N CYS A 327 7.50 30.97 25.00
CA CYS A 327 7.30 32.30 24.41
C CYS A 327 7.20 33.44 25.45
N LEU A 328 6.97 33.14 26.74
CA LEU A 328 6.77 34.18 27.76
C LEU A 328 8.04 34.56 28.53
N LEU A 329 9.15 33.82 28.40
CA LEU A 329 10.42 34.13 29.06
C LEU A 329 11.43 34.92 28.20
N CYS A 330 11.07 35.29 26.97
CA CYS A 330 11.94 36.08 26.08
C CYS A 330 11.49 37.56 25.93
N MET A 331 10.52 38.01 26.73
CA MET A 331 10.06 39.42 26.76
C MET A 331 9.94 39.96 28.19
N MET A 332 10.91 39.67 29.05
CA MET A 332 11.22 40.45 30.25
C MET A 332 12.68 40.85 30.25
#